data_AF-A0A7S2BD68-F1
#
_entry.id   AF-A0A7S2BD68-F1
#
_cell.length_a   1.000
_cell.length_b   1.000
_cell.length_c   1.000
_cell.angle_alpha   90.00
_cell.angle_beta   90.00
_cell.angle_gamma   90.00
#
_symmetry.space_group_name_H-M   'P 1'
#
loop_
_entity.id
_entity.type
_entity.pdbx_description
1 polymer ?
#
loop_
_entity_poly.entity_id
_entity_poly.type
_entity_poly.pdbx_seq_one_letter_code
_entity_poly.pdbx_strand_id
1 'polypeptide(L)'
;TSAPATFKAIARCLHDSMAGASGALLTIFFRAGQCHLLENENDFVGAFTAGVKAIGTAGGAKLGMRSMLDAMIPAARALEKSGGNLIEAAEAAECGAQATRRMSAGVGHSQYRPKAILTKAPDPGAKAVAISLKALSEWQSEVLSYRAIRDLIVLYHPRTERKNTRETQPSIPYDVIIDILPEPCGRTTRSKTTYSRDEL
;
A
#
# COMPACT_ATOMS: atom_id res chain seq x y z
N THR A 1 2.50 -3.30 -16.57
CA THR A 1 2.16 -4.69 -16.20
C THR A 1 0.69 -4.75 -15.80
N SER A 2 -0.06 -5.80 -16.17
CA SER A 2 -1.46 -5.93 -15.76
C SER A 2 -1.58 -6.23 -14.26
N ALA A 3 -2.76 -6.01 -13.67
CA ALA A 3 -3.00 -6.31 -12.25
C ALA A 3 -2.77 -7.81 -11.91
N PRO A 4 -3.29 -8.80 -12.68
CA PRO A 4 -2.98 -10.21 -12.44
C PRO A 4 -1.48 -10.52 -12.53
N ALA A 5 -0.78 -9.97 -13.52
CA ALA A 5 0.66 -10.20 -13.68
C ALA A 5 1.46 -9.65 -12.49
N THR A 6 1.01 -8.52 -11.93
CA THR A 6 1.62 -7.91 -10.73
C THR A 6 1.41 -8.78 -9.49
N PHE A 7 0.19 -9.27 -9.26
CA PHE A 7 -0.10 -10.20 -8.16
C PHE A 7 0.73 -11.49 -8.27
N LYS A 8 0.85 -12.05 -9.49
CA LYS A 8 1.71 -13.21 -9.77
C LYS A 8 3.18 -12.95 -9.41
N ALA A 9 3.71 -11.78 -9.78
CA ALA A 9 5.09 -11.41 -9.51
C ALA A 9 5.35 -11.25 -8.01
N ILE A 10 4.43 -10.59 -7.28
CA ILE A 10 4.51 -10.46 -5.82
C ILE A 10 4.47 -11.83 -5.16
N ALA A 11 3.52 -12.70 -5.55
CA ALA A 11 3.43 -14.05 -5.01
C ALA A 11 4.73 -14.84 -5.20
N ARG A 12 5.37 -14.74 -6.36
CA ARG A 12 6.66 -15.39 -6.63
C ARG A 12 7.77 -14.82 -5.75
N CYS A 13 7.87 -13.50 -5.63
CA CYS A 13 8.86 -12.85 -4.77
C CYS A 13 8.73 -13.28 -3.31
N LEU A 14 7.50 -13.34 -2.79
CA LEU A 14 7.21 -13.80 -1.43
C LEU A 14 7.59 -15.27 -1.24
N HIS A 15 7.25 -16.12 -2.21
CA HIS A 15 7.60 -17.54 -2.18
C HIS A 15 9.11 -17.76 -2.10
N ASP A 16 9.87 -17.01 -2.90
CA ASP A 16 11.32 -17.18 -3.01
C ASP A 16 12.08 -16.51 -1.84
N SER A 17 11.53 -15.42 -1.28
CA SER A 17 12.26 -14.55 -0.34
C SER A 17 11.82 -14.68 1.12
N MET A 18 10.61 -15.21 1.39
CA MET A 18 10.08 -15.35 2.75
C MET A 18 9.98 -16.80 3.18
N ALA A 19 10.70 -17.15 4.24
CA ALA A 19 10.56 -18.43 4.91
C ALA A 19 9.39 -18.44 5.91
N GLY A 20 8.89 -19.63 6.24
CA GLY A 20 7.90 -19.85 7.30
C GLY A 20 6.44 -19.66 6.89
N ALA A 21 5.55 -19.78 7.87
CA ALA A 21 4.10 -19.83 7.64
C ALA A 21 3.56 -18.52 7.04
N SER A 22 4.09 -17.36 7.41
CA SER A 22 3.66 -16.07 6.88
C SER A 22 3.95 -15.93 5.38
N GLY A 23 5.14 -16.34 4.91
CA GLY A 23 5.50 -16.31 3.48
C GLY A 23 4.59 -17.21 2.64
N ALA A 24 4.30 -18.42 3.13
CA ALA A 24 3.35 -19.33 2.49
C ALA A 24 1.94 -18.74 2.41
N LEU A 25 1.41 -18.19 3.51
CA LEU A 25 0.07 -17.59 3.56
C LEU A 25 -0.05 -16.36 2.67
N LEU A 26 0.94 -15.47 2.64
CA LEU A 26 0.93 -14.30 1.75
C LEU A 26 1.07 -14.71 0.27
N THR A 27 1.86 -15.74 -0.03
CA THR A 27 1.91 -16.31 -1.38
C THR A 27 0.53 -16.80 -1.81
N ILE A 28 -0.17 -17.54 -0.94
CA ILE A 28 -1.54 -18.02 -1.17
C ILE A 28 -2.50 -16.85 -1.40
N PHE A 29 -2.41 -15.80 -0.59
CA PHE A 29 -3.21 -14.59 -0.73
C PHE A 29 -3.07 -13.96 -2.11
N PHE A 30 -1.84 -13.69 -2.56
CA PHE A 30 -1.61 -13.06 -3.85
C PHE A 30 -1.94 -13.99 -5.03
N ARG A 31 -1.81 -15.30 -4.88
CA ARG A 31 -2.26 -16.26 -5.90
C ARG A 31 -3.77 -16.32 -6.03
N ALA A 32 -4.51 -16.33 -4.93
CA ALA A 32 -5.97 -16.28 -4.96
C ALA A 32 -6.47 -14.97 -5.56
N GLY A 33 -5.88 -13.83 -5.18
CA GLY A 33 -6.18 -12.54 -5.81
C GLY A 33 -5.83 -12.51 -7.30
N GLN A 34 -4.72 -13.11 -7.70
CA GLN A 34 -4.36 -13.26 -9.12
C GLN A 34 -5.47 -14.02 -9.89
N CYS A 35 -5.92 -15.17 -9.37
CA CYS A 35 -6.96 -15.97 -10.02
C CYS A 35 -8.26 -15.17 -10.15
N HIS A 36 -8.66 -14.44 -9.11
CA HIS A 36 -9.85 -13.58 -9.16
C HIS A 36 -9.76 -12.53 -10.26
N LEU A 37 -8.61 -11.85 -10.37
CA LEU A 37 -8.39 -10.78 -11.35
C LEU A 37 -8.27 -11.28 -12.80
N LEU A 38 -8.03 -12.58 -13.03
CA LEU A 38 -8.07 -13.16 -14.37
C LEU A 38 -9.49 -13.27 -14.92
N GLU A 39 -10.48 -13.40 -14.03
CA GLU A 39 -11.90 -13.52 -14.37
C GLU A 39 -12.64 -12.18 -14.22
N ASN A 40 -12.18 -11.33 -13.30
CA ASN A 40 -12.84 -10.07 -12.93
C ASN A 40 -11.83 -8.92 -13.05
N GLU A 41 -11.67 -8.39 -14.26
CA GLU A 41 -10.72 -7.33 -14.51
C GLU A 41 -10.99 -6.10 -13.64
N ASN A 42 -9.92 -5.54 -13.05
CA ASN A 42 -9.95 -4.34 -12.19
C ASN A 42 -10.75 -4.47 -10.87
N ASP A 43 -11.21 -5.66 -10.49
CA ASP A 43 -11.87 -5.86 -9.20
C ASP A 43 -10.86 -6.12 -8.07
N PHE A 44 -10.24 -5.04 -7.59
CA PHE A 44 -9.29 -5.11 -6.47
C PHE A 44 -9.94 -5.58 -5.17
N VAL A 45 -11.18 -5.17 -4.89
CA VAL A 45 -11.89 -5.52 -3.66
C VAL A 45 -12.15 -7.03 -3.62
N GLY A 46 -12.70 -7.59 -4.70
CA GLY A 46 -12.90 -9.02 -4.82
C GLY A 46 -11.59 -9.81 -4.76
N ALA A 47 -10.52 -9.30 -5.38
CA ALA A 47 -9.20 -9.92 -5.32
C ALA A 47 -8.63 -9.96 -3.89
N PHE A 48 -8.78 -8.87 -3.14
CA PHE A 48 -8.39 -8.81 -1.73
C PHE A 48 -9.21 -9.80 -0.90
N THR A 49 -10.53 -9.79 -1.02
CA THR A 49 -11.43 -10.72 -0.31
C THR A 49 -11.14 -12.19 -0.65
N ALA A 50 -10.89 -12.51 -1.92
CA ALA A 50 -10.49 -13.85 -2.35
C ALA A 50 -9.19 -14.30 -1.67
N GLY A 51 -8.19 -13.42 -1.61
CA GLY A 51 -6.96 -13.65 -0.87
C GLY A 51 -7.16 -13.92 0.62
N VAL A 52 -7.97 -13.09 1.30
CA VAL A 52 -8.28 -13.25 2.73
C VAL A 52 -8.95 -14.60 2.99
N LYS A 53 -9.92 -14.98 2.15
CA LYS A 53 -10.60 -16.28 2.23
C LYS A 53 -9.62 -17.44 2.06
N ALA A 54 -8.71 -17.33 1.10
CA ALA A 54 -7.70 -18.37 0.84
C ALA A 54 -6.75 -18.57 2.03
N ILE A 55 -6.30 -17.49 2.69
CA ILE A 55 -5.53 -17.59 3.95
C ILE A 55 -6.33 -18.34 5.01
N GLY A 56 -7.61 -17.97 5.21
CA GLY A 56 -8.47 -18.63 6.21
C GLY A 56 -8.60 -20.12 5.98
N THR A 57 -8.83 -20.53 4.73
CA THR A 57 -8.93 -21.95 4.35
C THR A 57 -7.61 -22.69 4.54
N ALA A 58 -6.48 -22.11 4.09
CA ALA A 58 -5.19 -22.78 4.15
C ALA A 58 -4.59 -22.85 5.56
N GLY A 59 -4.74 -21.78 6.35
CA GLY A 59 -4.17 -21.67 7.69
C GLY A 59 -5.09 -22.18 8.81
N GLY A 60 -6.35 -22.49 8.51
CA GLY A 60 -7.37 -22.87 9.51
C GLY A 60 -7.71 -21.76 10.51
N ALA A 61 -7.20 -20.55 10.30
CA ALA A 61 -7.36 -19.41 11.18
C ALA A 61 -8.71 -18.70 10.93
N LYS A 62 -9.29 -18.18 11.99
CA LYS A 62 -10.53 -17.39 11.98
C LYS A 62 -10.32 -16.08 12.72
N LEU A 63 -11.26 -15.16 12.54
CA LEU A 63 -11.34 -13.94 13.34
C LEU A 63 -11.37 -14.30 14.84
N GLY A 64 -10.58 -13.61 15.65
CA GLY A 64 -10.42 -13.81 17.08
C GLY A 64 -9.27 -14.75 17.49
N MET A 65 -8.55 -15.35 16.54
CA MET A 65 -7.51 -16.35 16.84
C MET A 65 -6.10 -15.75 17.03
N ARG A 66 -5.99 -14.42 17.08
CA ARG A 66 -4.72 -13.67 17.17
C ARG A 66 -3.79 -14.00 16.01
N SER A 67 -4.15 -13.53 14.82
CA SER A 67 -3.41 -13.74 13.57
C SER A 67 -3.58 -12.57 12.62
N MET A 68 -2.89 -12.60 11.47
CA MET A 68 -3.06 -11.59 10.41
C MET A 68 -4.51 -11.41 9.93
N LEU A 69 -5.35 -12.44 10.03
CA LEU A 69 -6.77 -12.35 9.68
C LEU A 69 -7.56 -11.39 10.56
N ASP A 70 -7.08 -11.13 11.78
CA ASP A 70 -7.71 -10.14 12.67
C ASP A 70 -7.58 -8.71 12.14
N ALA A 71 -6.60 -8.43 11.28
CA ALA A 71 -6.52 -7.18 10.55
C ALA A 71 -7.16 -7.28 9.15
N MET A 72 -6.95 -8.39 8.43
CA MET A 72 -7.40 -8.53 7.05
C MET A 72 -8.92 -8.65 6.90
N ILE A 73 -9.61 -9.36 7.80
CA ILE A 73 -11.07 -9.53 7.69
C ILE A 73 -11.81 -8.20 7.93
N PRO A 74 -11.48 -7.39 8.96
CA PRO A 74 -12.05 -6.05 9.09
C PRO A 74 -11.74 -5.16 7.90
N ALA A 75 -10.52 -5.21 7.36
CA ALA A 75 -10.13 -4.44 6.18
C ALA A 75 -10.94 -4.81 4.93
N ALA A 76 -11.11 -6.11 4.66
CA ALA A 76 -11.92 -6.60 3.54
C ALA A 76 -13.36 -6.09 3.63
N ARG A 77 -13.97 -6.17 4.82
CA ARG A 77 -15.32 -5.67 5.08
C ARG A 77 -15.43 -4.15 4.87
N ALA A 78 -14.41 -3.39 5.26
CA ALA A 78 -14.37 -1.95 5.04
C ALA A 78 -14.24 -1.62 3.55
N LEU A 79 -13.39 -2.32 2.80
CA LEU A 79 -13.28 -2.18 1.34
C LEU A 79 -14.61 -2.47 0.64
N GLU A 80 -15.28 -3.57 1.00
CA GLU A 80 -16.58 -3.95 0.42
C GLU A 80 -17.65 -2.89 0.67
N LYS A 81 -17.73 -2.34 1.89
CA LYS A 81 -18.73 -1.33 2.25
C LYS A 81 -18.48 0.03 1.61
N SER A 82 -17.22 0.42 1.50
CA SER A 82 -16.82 1.73 0.99
C SER A 82 -16.61 1.78 -0.53
N GLY A 83 -16.71 0.64 -1.21
CA GLY A 83 -16.40 0.55 -2.65
C GLY A 83 -14.90 0.67 -2.95
N GLY A 84 -14.03 0.25 -2.03
CA GLY A 84 -12.58 0.21 -2.22
C GLY A 84 -11.79 1.38 -1.61
N ASN A 85 -12.34 2.06 -0.58
CA ASN A 85 -11.61 3.11 0.14
C ASN A 85 -10.48 2.49 0.98
N LEU A 86 -9.23 2.74 0.58
CA LEU A 86 -8.05 2.21 1.28
C LEU A 86 -7.81 2.86 2.63
N ILE A 87 -8.27 4.09 2.86
CA ILE A 87 -8.13 4.77 4.16
C ILE A 87 -8.96 4.04 5.21
N GLU A 88 -10.23 3.80 4.91
CA GLU A 88 -11.12 3.04 5.80
C GLU A 88 -10.63 1.60 6.02
N ALA A 89 -10.09 0.97 4.97
CA ALA A 89 -9.50 -0.36 5.09
C ALA A 89 -8.27 -0.38 6.02
N ALA A 90 -7.40 0.64 5.93
CA ALA A 90 -6.23 0.77 6.79
C ALA A 90 -6.62 1.02 8.25
N GLU A 91 -7.61 1.87 8.50
CA GLU A 91 -8.14 2.13 9.85
C GLU A 91 -8.78 0.88 10.46
N ALA A 92 -9.58 0.15 9.69
CA ALA A 92 -10.18 -1.11 10.12
C ALA A 92 -9.11 -2.17 10.42
N ALA A 93 -8.07 -2.27 9.58
CA ALA A 93 -6.94 -3.17 9.78
C ALA A 93 -6.16 -2.82 11.06
N GLU A 94 -5.91 -1.54 11.31
CA GLU A 94 -5.23 -1.06 12.51
C GLU A 94 -6.05 -1.39 13.76
N CYS A 95 -7.35 -1.12 13.75
CA CYS A 95 -8.25 -1.48 14.86
C CYS A 95 -8.22 -2.99 15.12
N GLY A 96 -8.31 -3.80 14.07
CA GLY A 96 -8.20 -5.26 14.14
C GLY A 96 -6.88 -5.74 14.73
N ALA A 97 -5.76 -5.18 14.25
CA ALA A 97 -4.43 -5.47 14.76
C ALA A 97 -4.29 -5.09 16.24
N GLN A 98 -4.81 -3.94 16.67
CA GLN A 98 -4.74 -3.53 18.08
C GLN A 98 -5.59 -4.42 18.99
N ALA A 99 -6.74 -4.89 18.52
CA ALA A 99 -7.62 -5.77 19.27
C ALA A 99 -6.96 -7.12 19.63
N THR A 100 -6.00 -7.59 18.82
CA THR A 100 -5.27 -8.84 19.06
C THR A 100 -4.54 -8.92 20.40
N ARG A 101 -4.21 -7.78 21.02
CA ARG A 101 -3.63 -7.74 22.38
C ARG A 101 -4.51 -8.43 23.43
N ARG A 102 -5.82 -8.41 23.22
CA ARG A 102 -6.81 -8.96 24.16
C ARG A 102 -7.28 -10.37 23.78
N MET A 103 -6.76 -10.92 22.69
CA MET A 103 -7.15 -12.23 22.17
C MET A 103 -6.24 -13.35 22.69
N SER A 104 -6.82 -14.53 22.87
CA SER A 104 -6.05 -15.76 23.06
C SER A 104 -5.56 -16.25 21.70
N ALA A 105 -4.30 -16.69 21.63
CA ALA A 105 -3.76 -17.25 20.40
C ALA A 105 -4.30 -18.66 20.15
N GLY A 106 -4.96 -18.85 19.01
CA GLY A 106 -5.48 -20.15 18.58
C GLY A 106 -4.70 -20.77 17.41
N VAL A 107 -3.76 -20.03 16.82
CA VAL A 107 -2.94 -20.48 15.68
C VAL A 107 -1.51 -19.93 15.77
N GLY A 108 -0.61 -20.55 15.01
CA GLY A 108 0.74 -20.06 14.78
C GLY A 108 1.64 -20.06 16.03
N HIS A 109 2.78 -19.39 15.95
CA HIS A 109 3.75 -19.39 17.06
C HIS A 109 3.25 -18.68 18.32
N SER A 110 2.26 -17.79 18.19
CA SER A 110 1.64 -17.09 19.31
C SER A 110 0.95 -18.05 20.29
N GLN A 111 0.48 -19.21 19.84
CA GLN A 111 -0.22 -20.19 20.71
C GLN A 111 0.68 -20.81 21.78
N TYR A 112 2.00 -20.83 21.55
CA TYR A 112 2.97 -21.38 22.49
C TYR A 112 3.50 -20.35 23.49
N ARG A 113 3.02 -19.10 23.43
CA ARG A 113 3.48 -18.02 24.29
C ARG A 113 2.53 -17.80 25.48
N PRO A 114 3.06 -17.54 26.69
CA PRO A 114 2.24 -17.16 27.84
C PRO A 114 1.39 -15.92 27.57
N LYS A 115 0.14 -15.92 28.05
CA LYS A 115 -0.81 -14.81 27.90
C LYS A 115 -0.26 -13.47 28.39
N ALA A 116 0.52 -13.48 29.49
CA ALA A 116 1.17 -12.29 30.05
C ALA A 116 2.18 -11.61 29.09
N ILE A 117 2.74 -12.35 28.14
CA ILE A 117 3.62 -11.80 27.09
C ILE A 117 2.77 -11.27 25.94
N LEU A 118 1.74 -12.01 25.54
CA LEU A 118 0.89 -11.67 24.40
C LEU A 118 0.11 -10.35 24.58
N THR A 119 -0.23 -9.97 25.81
CA THR A 119 -0.96 -8.72 26.09
C THR A 119 -0.11 -7.47 25.90
N LYS A 120 1.22 -7.58 25.88
CA LYS A 120 2.14 -6.43 25.79
C LYS A 120 2.19 -5.81 24.40
N ALA A 121 1.94 -6.59 23.36
CA ALA A 121 2.06 -6.16 21.97
C ALA A 121 0.98 -6.82 21.10
N PRO A 122 0.52 -6.14 20.04
CA PRO A 122 -0.38 -6.76 19.06
C PRO A 122 0.31 -7.95 18.39
N ASP A 123 -0.47 -8.83 17.76
CA ASP A 123 0.06 -9.88 16.91
C ASP A 123 0.92 -9.27 15.80
N PRO A 124 2.16 -9.75 15.59
CA PRO A 124 3.05 -9.18 14.58
C PRO A 124 2.51 -9.36 13.16
N GLY A 125 1.80 -10.46 12.87
CA GLY A 125 1.19 -10.68 11.56
C GLY A 125 0.05 -9.69 11.29
N ALA A 126 -0.83 -9.49 12.26
CA ALA A 126 -1.89 -8.49 12.16
C ALA A 126 -1.32 -7.06 12.03
N LYS A 127 -0.29 -6.74 12.81
CA LYS A 127 0.34 -5.42 12.76
C LYS A 127 1.07 -5.16 11.44
N ALA A 128 1.72 -6.17 10.87
CA ALA A 128 2.33 -6.07 9.55
C ALA A 128 1.28 -5.74 8.48
N VAL A 129 0.13 -6.41 8.47
CA VAL A 129 -0.99 -6.12 7.55
C VAL A 129 -1.47 -4.67 7.72
N ALA A 130 -1.69 -4.22 8.94
CA ALA A 130 -2.14 -2.85 9.20
C ALA A 130 -1.15 -1.80 8.66
N ILE A 131 0.15 -2.03 8.86
CA ILE A 131 1.21 -1.16 8.31
C ILE A 131 1.20 -1.18 6.78
N SER A 132 1.06 -2.35 6.16
CA SER A 132 1.01 -2.47 4.69
C SER A 132 -0.19 -1.74 4.09
N LEU A 133 -1.37 -1.86 4.70
CA LEU A 133 -2.58 -1.16 4.22
C LEU A 133 -2.49 0.35 4.44
N LYS A 134 -1.90 0.79 5.56
CA LYS A 134 -1.62 2.21 5.79
C LYS A 134 -0.67 2.78 4.74
N ALA A 135 0.43 2.09 4.43
CA ALA A 135 1.34 2.55 3.37
C ALA A 135 0.65 2.61 2.01
N LEU A 136 -0.25 1.65 1.73
CA LEU A 136 -1.02 1.64 0.48
C LEU A 136 -2.04 2.78 0.41
N SER A 137 -2.69 3.15 1.52
CA SER A 137 -3.63 4.27 1.56
C SER A 137 -2.91 5.61 1.42
N GLU A 138 -1.76 5.79 2.09
CA GLU A 138 -0.91 6.97 1.95
C GLU A 138 -0.43 7.15 0.51
N TRP A 139 0.05 6.06 -0.12
CA TRP A 139 0.43 6.07 -1.53
C TRP A 139 -0.74 6.42 -2.46
N GLN A 140 -1.95 5.91 -2.19
CA GLN A 140 -3.13 6.26 -2.98
C GLN A 140 -3.42 7.76 -2.92
N SER A 141 -3.34 8.36 -1.73
CA SER A 141 -3.54 9.81 -1.56
C SER A 141 -2.50 10.62 -2.34
N GLU A 142 -1.23 10.23 -2.32
CA GLU A 142 -0.17 10.88 -3.09
C GLU A 142 -0.39 10.78 -4.61
N VAL A 143 -0.75 9.60 -5.11
CA VAL A 143 -0.99 9.37 -6.55
C VAL A 143 -2.21 10.13 -7.03
N LEU A 144 -3.29 10.19 -6.24
CA LEU A 144 -4.48 10.96 -6.58
C LEU A 144 -4.17 12.46 -6.64
N SER A 145 -3.35 12.97 -5.71
CA SER A 145 -2.89 14.36 -5.74
C SER A 145 -2.09 14.67 -7.01
N TYR A 146 -1.11 13.82 -7.36
CA TYR A 146 -0.31 14.00 -8.56
C TYR A 146 -1.14 13.92 -9.86
N ARG A 147 -2.12 13.01 -9.91
CA ARG A 147 -3.06 12.92 -11.04
C ARG A 147 -3.92 14.18 -11.16
N ALA A 148 -4.47 14.66 -10.06
CA ALA A 148 -5.28 15.89 -10.05
C ALA A 148 -4.48 17.10 -10.56
N ILE A 149 -3.23 17.25 -10.11
CA ILE A 149 -2.33 18.32 -10.59
C ILE A 149 -2.04 18.15 -12.09
N ARG A 150 -1.72 16.93 -12.55
CA ARG A 150 -1.49 16.67 -13.97
C ARG A 150 -2.72 17.02 -14.81
N ASP A 151 -3.90 16.61 -14.39
CA ASP A 151 -5.15 16.86 -15.12
C ASP A 151 -5.43 18.36 -15.17
N LEU A 152 -5.16 19.09 -14.08
CA LEU A 152 -5.24 20.55 -14.04
C LEU A 152 -4.27 21.22 -15.02
N ILE A 153 -3.01 20.77 -15.10
CA ILE A 153 -2.02 21.30 -16.05
C ILE A 153 -2.47 21.05 -17.49
N VAL A 154 -3.01 19.87 -17.80
CA VAL A 154 -3.51 19.55 -19.14
C VAL A 154 -4.74 20.42 -19.49
N LEU A 155 -5.61 20.70 -18.53
CA LEU A 155 -6.77 21.58 -18.71
C LEU A 155 -6.37 23.04 -18.92
N TYR A 156 -5.38 23.55 -18.17
CA TYR A 156 -4.92 24.95 -18.26
C TYR A 156 -3.92 25.19 -19.40
N HIS A 157 -3.18 24.18 -19.81
CA HIS A 157 -2.33 24.19 -21.00
C HIS A 157 -2.78 23.11 -21.99
N PRO A 158 -3.93 23.30 -22.67
CA PRO A 158 -4.28 22.41 -23.77
C PRO A 158 -3.16 22.49 -24.80
N ARG A 159 -2.65 21.34 -25.25
CA ARG A 159 -1.67 21.27 -26.35
C ARG A 159 -2.23 22.06 -27.53
N THR A 160 -1.76 23.29 -27.72
CA THR A 160 -1.93 23.99 -28.99
C THR A 160 -1.16 23.19 -30.02
N GLU A 161 -1.86 22.65 -31.02
CA GLU A 161 -1.22 22.06 -32.19
C GLU A 161 -0.12 23.01 -32.67
N ARG A 162 1.13 22.52 -32.70
CA ARG A 162 2.25 23.29 -33.25
C ARG A 162 1.99 23.47 -34.74
N LYS A 163 1.33 24.56 -35.13
CA LYS A 163 1.50 25.09 -36.49
C LYS A 163 2.95 25.56 -36.59
N ASN A 164 3.66 24.96 -37.54
CA ASN A 164 5.05 25.22 -37.83
C ASN A 164 5.18 26.64 -38.40
N THR A 165 5.29 27.64 -37.54
CA THR A 165 5.75 28.98 -37.89
C THR A 165 6.71 29.45 -36.82
N ARG A 166 7.86 29.98 -37.27
CA ARG A 166 8.89 30.60 -36.43
C ARG A 166 8.29 31.84 -35.77
N GLU A 167 7.61 31.66 -34.64
CA GLU A 167 7.12 32.76 -33.82
C GLU A 167 7.52 32.51 -32.37
N THR A 168 8.08 33.57 -31.79
CA THR A 168 8.73 33.69 -30.50
C THR A 168 7.94 33.06 -29.35
N GLN A 169 8.60 32.20 -28.58
CA GLN A 169 8.08 31.67 -27.32
C GLN A 169 7.66 32.83 -26.39
N PRO A 170 6.42 32.85 -25.85
CA PRO A 170 6.14 33.72 -24.72
C PRO A 170 6.81 33.13 -23.48
N SER A 171 7.68 33.92 -22.86
CA SER A 171 8.33 33.62 -21.58
C SER A 171 7.29 33.64 -20.46
N ILE A 172 6.98 32.48 -19.91
CA ILE A 172 6.17 32.36 -18.69
C ILE A 172 7.05 32.83 -17.53
N PRO A 173 6.62 33.79 -16.69
CA PRO A 173 7.37 34.16 -15.50
C PRO A 173 7.44 32.96 -14.55
N TYR A 174 8.64 32.68 -14.02
CA TYR A 174 8.96 31.55 -13.16
C TYR A 174 8.24 31.57 -11.80
N ASP A 175 7.47 32.63 -11.53
CA ASP A 175 6.87 32.94 -10.24
C ASP A 175 5.61 32.11 -9.94
N VAL A 176 5.02 31.45 -10.96
CA VAL A 176 3.79 30.64 -10.81
C VAL A 176 4.09 29.18 -10.43
N ILE A 177 5.37 28.76 -10.46
CA ILE A 177 5.75 27.34 -10.27
C ILE A 177 6.08 26.98 -8.81
N ILE A 178 6.23 27.95 -7.90
CA ILE A 178 6.84 27.68 -6.58
C ILE A 178 5.85 27.50 -5.41
N ASP A 179 4.55 27.75 -5.54
CA ASP A 179 3.62 27.67 -4.38
C ASP A 179 2.66 26.45 -4.33
N ILE A 180 2.84 25.43 -5.19
CA ILE A 180 1.94 24.24 -5.23
C ILE A 180 2.70 22.90 -5.06
N LEU A 181 3.93 22.93 -4.54
CA LEU A 181 4.65 21.71 -4.19
C LEU A 181 4.71 21.58 -2.66
N PRO A 182 4.06 20.59 -2.03
CA PRO A 182 4.40 20.26 -0.66
C PRO A 182 5.87 19.84 -0.61
N GLU A 183 6.64 20.51 0.25
CA GLU A 183 8.05 20.23 0.49
C GLU A 183 8.27 18.72 0.66
N PRO A 184 9.21 18.09 -0.07
CA PRO A 184 9.50 16.68 0.11
C PRO A 184 10.02 16.45 1.52
N CYS A 185 9.27 15.67 2.30
CA CYS A 185 9.64 15.23 3.63
C CYS A 185 11.03 14.57 3.59
N GLY A 186 12.02 15.23 4.19
CA GLY A 186 13.29 14.64 4.60
C GLY A 186 14.27 14.30 3.47
N ARG A 187 14.92 15.30 2.88
CA ARG A 187 16.32 15.15 2.44
C ARG A 187 17.18 16.17 3.17
N THR A 188 17.96 15.68 4.13
CA THR A 188 19.06 16.41 4.76
C THR A 188 19.94 17.04 3.69
N THR A 189 20.02 18.36 3.70
CA THR A 189 20.88 19.15 2.83
C THR A 189 22.34 18.77 3.09
N ARG A 190 22.98 18.15 2.10
CA ARG A 190 24.43 17.99 2.08
C ARG A 190 25.00 19.37 1.71
N SER A 191 25.69 20.01 2.66
CA SER A 191 26.32 21.32 2.49
C SER A 191 27.24 21.34 1.26
N LYS A 192 27.04 22.32 0.37
CA LYS A 192 27.97 22.62 -0.72
C LYS A 192 29.23 23.26 -0.14
N THR A 193 30.36 22.57 -0.21
CA THR A 193 31.68 23.17 0.00
C THR A 193 32.02 24.00 -1.24
N THR A 194 32.20 25.30 -1.06
CA THR A 194 32.76 26.23 -2.05
C THR A 194 34.24 25.94 -2.26
N TYR A 195 34.68 25.70 -3.49
CA TYR A 195 36.08 25.87 -3.88
C TYR A 195 36.23 27.22 -4.58
N SER A 196 37.00 28.11 -3.96
CA SER A 196 37.46 29.36 -4.57
C SER A 196 38.59 29.04 -5.55
N ARG A 197 38.55 29.64 -6.75
CA ARG A 197 39.72 29.75 -7.63
C ARG A 197 40.59 30.86 -7.08
N ASP A 198 41.62 30.49 -6.34
CA ASP A 198 42.87 31.24 -6.17
C ASP A 198 43.84 30.26 -5.50
N GLU A 199 44.60 29.51 -6.31
CA GLU A 199 45.95 29.03 -6.04
C GLU A 199 46.43 28.15 -7.22
N LEU A 200 47.44 28.67 -7.92
CA LEU A 200 48.27 28.12 -9.02
C LEU A 200 47.74 28.25 -10.46
#